data_AF-A0AAV1UT03-F1
#
_entry.id   AF-A0AAV1UT03-F1
#
_cell.length_a   1.000
_cell.length_b   1.000
_cell.length_c   1.000
_cell.angle_alpha   90.00
_cell.angle_beta   90.00
_cell.angle_gamma   90.00
#
_symmetry.space_group_name_H-M   'P 1'
#
loop_
_entity.id
_entity.type
_entity.pdbx_description
1 polymer ?
#
loop_
_entity_poly.entity_id
_entity_poly.type
_entity_poly.pdbx_seq_one_letter_code
_entity_poly.pdbx_strand_id
1 'polypeptide(L)'
;MALSASEQYYVQRRTMIKDYCPGMLDPMTGGVVQFGESMDVSAEREAEEEMGVKDTPLRYLTTFYYGDDHSRVWGGLFDCTFDGQLVLQKEEVDEALAMSADEILARRAEFTPDGIFAFEKYLTIVDGA
;
A
#
# COMPACT_ATOMS: atom_id res chain seq x y z
N MET A 1 1.65 2.99 0.62
CA MET A 1 2.41 2.94 1.88
C MET A 1 2.69 1.48 2.24
N ALA A 2 3.93 1.13 2.56
CA ALA A 2 4.23 -0.19 3.11
C ALA A 2 3.88 -0.21 4.61
N LEU A 3 2.95 -1.07 5.01
CA LEU A 3 2.55 -1.24 6.41
C LEU A 3 3.16 -2.53 6.94
N SER A 4 3.92 -2.46 8.03
CA SER A 4 4.68 -3.61 8.55
C SER A 4 4.46 -3.87 10.04
N ALA A 5 4.59 -5.13 10.45
CA ALA A 5 4.63 -5.56 11.84
C ALA A 5 5.43 -6.86 11.94
N SER A 6 6.31 -6.98 12.95
CA SER A 6 7.06 -8.22 13.23
C SER A 6 7.70 -8.88 11.98
N GLU A 7 8.46 -8.10 11.19
CA GLU A 7 9.13 -8.56 9.95
C GLU A 7 8.18 -9.03 8.82
N GLN A 8 6.88 -8.78 8.96
CA GLN A 8 5.87 -9.03 7.94
C GLN A 8 5.28 -7.72 7.42
N TYR A 9 4.74 -7.77 6.22
CA TYR A 9 3.97 -6.69 5.61
C TYR A 9 2.49 -7.06 5.58
N TYR A 10 1.63 -6.08 5.84
CA TYR A 10 0.20 -6.22 5.65
C TYR A 10 -0.14 -5.99 4.18
N VAL A 11 -0.65 -7.03 3.54
CA VAL A 11 -1.12 -7.07 2.17
C VAL A 11 -2.64 -7.04 2.18
N GLN A 12 -3.24 -6.17 1.38
CA GLN A 12 -4.68 -6.09 1.21
C GLN A 12 -5.13 -7.03 0.09
N ARG A 13 -6.26 -7.73 0.26
CA ARG A 13 -7.06 -8.17 -0.87
C ARG A 13 -8.08 -7.09 -1.18
N ARG A 14 -8.00 -6.53 -2.38
CA ARG A 14 -8.94 -5.52 -2.86
C ARG A 14 -10.33 -6.13 -3.00
N THR A 15 -11.37 -5.40 -2.61
CA THR A 15 -12.75 -5.88 -2.79
C THR A 15 -13.08 -6.04 -4.28
N MET A 16 -14.08 -6.87 -4.56
CA MET A 16 -14.55 -7.08 -5.93
C MET A 16 -15.27 -5.85 -6.52
N ILE A 17 -15.56 -4.84 -5.69
CA ILE A 17 -16.28 -3.63 -6.11
C ILE A 17 -15.34 -2.49 -6.52
N LYS A 18 -14.01 -2.62 -6.30
CA LYS A 18 -13.03 -1.63 -6.75
C LYS A 18 -13.07 -1.50 -8.28
N ASP A 19 -12.92 -0.27 -8.74
CA ASP A 19 -12.85 0.09 -10.15
C ASP A 19 -11.53 -0.36 -10.81
N TYR A 20 -10.45 -0.34 -10.04
CA TYR A 20 -9.12 -0.78 -10.43
C TYR A 20 -8.74 -2.09 -9.73
N CYS A 21 -8.34 -3.10 -10.51
CA CYS A 21 -7.84 -4.39 -10.05
C CYS A 21 -8.68 -5.07 -8.95
N PRO A 22 -10.00 -5.29 -9.17
CA PRO A 22 -10.85 -5.96 -8.17
C PRO A 22 -10.36 -7.38 -7.86
N GLY A 23 -10.30 -7.73 -6.57
CA GLY A 23 -9.88 -9.06 -6.10
C GLY A 23 -8.37 -9.33 -6.08
N MET A 24 -7.56 -8.46 -6.67
CA MET A 24 -6.09 -8.57 -6.63
C MET A 24 -5.53 -8.23 -5.25
N LEU A 25 -4.32 -8.69 -4.99
CA LEU A 25 -3.57 -8.32 -3.78
C LEU A 25 -2.92 -6.94 -3.97
N ASP A 26 -2.78 -6.17 -2.91
CA ASP A 26 -2.06 -4.90 -2.90
C ASP A 26 -1.05 -4.92 -1.74
N PRO A 27 0.26 -4.82 -2.00
CA PRO A 27 1.24 -4.79 -0.93
C PRO A 27 1.38 -3.39 -0.32
N MET A 28 0.65 -2.40 -0.86
CA MET A 28 0.76 -1.00 -0.48
C MET A 28 -0.63 -0.47 -0.11
N THR A 29 -0.78 0.04 1.12
CA THR A 29 -1.99 0.78 1.53
C THR A 29 -1.99 2.18 0.94
N GLY A 30 -3.09 2.65 0.35
CA GLY A 30 -3.14 3.98 -0.23
C GLY A 30 -4.13 4.15 -1.38
N GLY A 31 -4.36 5.40 -1.77
CA GLY A 31 -5.31 5.76 -2.80
C GLY A 31 -4.94 7.05 -3.54
N VAL A 32 -5.93 7.64 -4.19
CA VAL A 32 -5.76 8.82 -5.04
C VAL A 32 -5.72 10.07 -4.17
N VAL A 33 -4.67 10.88 -4.34
CA VAL A 33 -4.56 12.20 -3.72
C VAL A 33 -5.62 13.14 -4.31
N GLN A 34 -6.44 13.74 -3.46
CA GLN A 34 -7.51 14.65 -3.87
C GLN A 34 -6.97 16.03 -4.30
N PHE A 35 -7.77 16.79 -5.04
CA PHE A 35 -7.38 18.14 -5.46
C PHE A 35 -7.16 19.06 -4.25
N GLY A 36 -5.94 19.59 -4.12
CA GLY A 36 -5.53 20.45 -3.00
C GLY A 36 -5.10 19.69 -1.75
N GLU A 37 -5.15 18.35 -1.77
CA GLU A 37 -4.63 17.48 -0.71
C GLU A 37 -3.12 17.26 -0.91
N SER A 38 -2.36 17.24 0.18
CA SER A 38 -0.94 16.88 0.15
C SER A 38 -0.78 15.36 0.30
N MET A 39 0.32 14.80 -0.21
CA MET A 39 0.55 13.34 -0.23
C MET A 39 0.60 12.72 1.17
N ASP A 40 1.12 13.45 2.17
CA ASP A 40 1.15 13.06 3.58
C ASP A 40 -0.25 12.97 4.17
N VAL A 41 -1.09 13.99 3.97
CA VAL A 41 -2.48 13.99 4.42
C VAL A 41 -3.28 12.87 3.75
N SER A 42 -3.08 12.68 2.44
CA SER A 42 -3.71 11.56 1.72
C SER A 42 -3.26 10.21 2.26
N ALA A 43 -1.96 10.01 2.50
CA ALA A 43 -1.45 8.75 3.02
C ALA A 43 -2.01 8.42 4.42
N GLU A 44 -2.13 9.41 5.30
CA GLU A 44 -2.74 9.25 6.63
C GLU A 44 -4.24 8.90 6.52
N ARG A 45 -4.98 9.62 5.68
CA ARG A 45 -6.41 9.36 5.44
C ARG A 45 -6.64 7.95 4.91
N GLU A 46 -5.92 7.55 3.87
CA GLU A 46 -6.08 6.24 3.23
C GLU A 46 -5.68 5.10 4.19
N ALA A 47 -4.66 5.31 5.03
CA ALA A 47 -4.27 4.34 6.05
C ALA A 47 -5.36 4.14 7.11
N GLU A 48 -6.01 5.22 7.54
CA GLU A 48 -7.13 5.17 8.47
C GLU A 48 -8.38 4.55 7.80
N GLU A 49 -8.69 4.95 6.57
CA GLU A 49 -9.84 4.45 5.81
C GLU A 49 -9.68 2.96 5.48
N GLU A 50 -8.62 2.52 4.82
CA GLU A 50 -8.54 1.12 4.37
C GLU A 50 -8.28 0.13 5.52
N MET A 51 -7.42 0.51 6.46
CA MET A 51 -6.81 -0.43 7.42
C MET A 51 -7.05 -0.07 8.90
N GLY A 52 -7.67 1.08 9.19
CA GLY A 52 -7.89 1.56 10.56
C GLY A 52 -6.62 2.05 11.26
N VAL A 53 -5.56 2.34 10.50
CA VAL A 53 -4.27 2.80 11.05
C VAL A 53 -4.38 4.29 11.37
N LYS A 54 -4.53 4.59 12.66
CA LYS A 54 -4.64 5.96 13.19
C LYS A 54 -3.47 6.28 14.11
N ASP A 55 -3.17 7.56 14.27
CA ASP A 55 -2.20 8.10 15.24
C ASP A 55 -0.81 7.44 15.13
N THR A 56 -0.47 6.98 13.92
CA THR A 56 0.77 6.25 13.61
C THR A 56 1.61 7.12 12.67
N PRO A 57 2.80 7.57 13.08
CA PRO A 57 3.64 8.41 12.23
C PRO A 57 4.03 7.69 10.94
N LEU A 58 3.77 8.34 9.80
CA LEU A 58 4.20 7.86 8.49
C LEU A 58 5.56 8.47 8.13
N ARG A 59 6.48 7.65 7.65
CA ARG A 59 7.77 8.12 7.15
C ARG A 59 7.69 8.24 5.64
N TYR A 60 7.88 9.46 5.14
CA TYR A 60 8.07 9.70 3.71
C TYR A 60 9.45 9.22 3.26
N LEU A 61 9.49 8.48 2.16
CA LEU A 61 10.73 7.96 1.59
C LEU A 61 11.12 8.72 0.32
N THR A 62 10.20 8.80 -0.64
CA THR A 62 10.47 9.40 -1.95
C THR A 62 9.18 9.51 -2.77
N THR A 63 9.24 10.18 -3.92
CA THR A 63 8.22 10.09 -4.96
C THR A 63 8.67 9.17 -6.09
N PHE A 64 7.72 8.62 -6.83
CA PHE A 64 8.01 7.82 -8.02
C PHE A 64 6.98 8.06 -9.12
N TYR A 65 7.39 7.74 -10.35
CA TYR A 65 6.49 7.63 -11.48
C TYR A 65 6.28 6.15 -11.80
N TYR A 66 5.02 5.77 -11.95
CA TYR A 66 4.59 4.49 -12.51
C TYR A 66 3.75 4.76 -13.77
N GLY A 67 3.90 3.92 -14.79
CA GLY A 67 3.06 4.01 -15.96
C GLY A 67 3.08 2.74 -16.79
N ASP A 68 1.89 2.30 -17.18
CA ASP A 68 1.63 1.22 -18.13
C ASP A 68 0.58 1.66 -19.16
N ASP A 69 -0.02 0.70 -19.87
CA ASP A 69 -1.06 0.96 -20.87
C ASP A 69 -2.41 1.38 -20.24
N HIS A 70 -2.59 1.16 -18.93
CA HIS A 70 -3.85 1.37 -18.21
C HIS A 70 -3.82 2.57 -17.26
N SER A 71 -2.67 2.85 -16.64
CA SER A 71 -2.52 3.83 -15.57
C SER A 71 -1.20 4.59 -15.69
N ARG A 72 -1.22 5.84 -15.24
CA ARG A 72 -0.02 6.68 -15.08
C ARG A 72 -0.16 7.45 -13.78
N VAL A 73 0.76 7.22 -12.85
CA VAL A 73 0.68 7.72 -11.48
C VAL A 73 2.00 8.35 -11.07
N TRP A 74 1.90 9.53 -10.47
CA TRP A 74 2.96 10.07 -9.60
C TRP A 74 2.60 9.75 -8.16
N GLY A 75 3.31 8.77 -7.59
CA GLY A 75 3.05 8.26 -6.25
C GLY A 75 4.00 8.84 -5.21
N GLY A 76 3.47 9.14 -4.02
CA GLY A 76 4.27 9.33 -2.80
C GLY A 76 4.50 7.98 -2.12
N LEU A 77 5.75 7.66 -1.82
CA LEU A 77 6.12 6.41 -1.15
C LEU A 77 6.38 6.67 0.32
N PHE A 78 5.62 5.97 1.16
CA PHE A 78 5.65 6.06 2.61
C PHE A 78 5.75 4.66 3.22
N ASP A 79 6.23 4.59 4.45
CA ASP A 79 6.15 3.39 5.27
C ASP A 79 5.81 3.70 6.74
N CYS A 80 5.32 2.69 7.46
CA CYS A 80 5.22 2.70 8.91
C CYS A 80 5.21 1.27 9.49
N THR A 81 5.50 1.21 10.79
CA THR A 81 5.33 0.00 11.60
C THR A 81 4.08 0.17 12.46
N PHE A 82 3.18 -0.81 12.41
CA PHE A 82 1.91 -0.78 13.12
C PHE A 82 1.60 -2.13 13.77
N ASP A 83 1.82 -2.22 15.08
CA ASP A 83 1.51 -3.42 15.87
C ASP A 83 0.09 -3.38 16.49
N GLY A 84 -0.76 -2.46 16.02
CA GLY A 84 -2.13 -2.28 16.48
C GLY A 84 -3.12 -3.24 15.84
N GLN A 85 -4.37 -3.17 16.28
CA GLN A 85 -5.46 -3.93 15.66
C GLN A 85 -5.92 -3.24 14.38
N LEU A 86 -5.89 -3.96 13.26
CA LEU A 86 -6.46 -3.48 11.99
C LEU A 86 -8.00 -3.45 12.05
N VAL A 87 -8.58 -2.42 11.48
CA VAL A 87 -10.04 -2.28 11.30
C VAL A 87 -10.30 -2.00 9.83
N LEU A 88 -10.64 -3.05 9.08
CA LEU A 88 -10.80 -2.97 7.63
C LEU A 88 -12.14 -2.33 7.25
N GLN A 89 -12.12 -1.40 6.29
CA GLN A 89 -13.35 -0.96 5.61
C GLN A 89 -13.71 -1.97 4.53
N LYS A 90 -14.91 -2.56 4.64
CA LYS A 90 -15.34 -3.69 3.78
C LYS A 90 -15.63 -3.28 2.35
N GLU A 91 -15.82 -2.00 2.09
CA GLU A 91 -15.97 -1.43 0.76
C GLU A 91 -14.63 -1.36 0.03
N GLU A 92 -13.51 -1.24 0.76
CA GLU A 92 -12.17 -1.09 0.21
C GLU A 92 -11.36 -2.40 0.23
N VAL A 93 -11.37 -3.11 1.37
CA VAL A 93 -10.53 -4.28 1.65
C VAL A 93 -11.39 -5.48 2.07
N ASP A 94 -11.22 -6.60 1.38
CA ASP A 94 -11.92 -7.87 1.66
C ASP A 94 -11.22 -8.66 2.78
N GLU A 95 -9.89 -8.74 2.71
CA GLU A 95 -9.04 -9.34 3.75
C GLU A 95 -7.68 -8.66 3.84
N ALA A 96 -7.03 -8.79 5.00
CA ALA A 96 -5.64 -8.41 5.20
C ALA A 96 -4.81 -9.67 5.51
N LEU A 97 -3.68 -9.81 4.83
CA LEU A 97 -2.74 -10.92 4.95
C LEU A 97 -1.42 -10.40 5.50
N ALA A 98 -0.79 -11.15 6.41
CA ALA A 98 0.59 -10.90 6.78
C ALA A 98 1.49 -11.75 5.88
N MET A 99 2.42 -11.11 5.16
CA MET A 99 3.34 -11.78 4.24
C MET A 99 4.75 -11.21 4.38
N SER A 100 5.74 -12.07 4.24
CA SER A 100 7.15 -11.66 4.10
C SER A 100 7.40 -11.02 2.72
N ALA A 101 8.48 -10.27 2.61
CA ALA A 101 8.91 -9.72 1.30
C ALA A 101 9.11 -10.84 0.27
N ASP A 102 9.72 -11.96 0.66
CA ASP A 102 9.95 -13.11 -0.22
C ASP A 102 8.64 -13.71 -0.75
N GLU A 103 7.62 -13.85 0.11
CA GLU A 103 6.30 -14.35 -0.30
C GLU A 103 5.60 -13.40 -1.27
N ILE A 104 5.70 -12.08 -1.04
CA ILE A 104 5.12 -11.06 -1.93
C ILE A 104 5.79 -11.14 -3.30
N LEU A 105 7.12 -11.15 -3.35
CA LEU A 105 7.89 -11.19 -4.59
C LEU A 105 7.67 -12.51 -5.37
N ALA A 106 7.57 -13.64 -4.66
CA ALA A 106 7.28 -14.94 -5.28
C ALA A 106 5.89 -14.99 -5.93
N ARG A 107 4.93 -14.24 -5.39
CA ARG A 107 3.52 -14.19 -5.85
C ARG A 107 3.19 -12.94 -6.66
N ARG A 108 4.19 -12.22 -7.18
CA ARG A 108 4.05 -10.92 -7.86
C ARG A 108 2.92 -10.80 -8.88
N ALA A 109 2.58 -11.90 -9.59
CA ALA A 109 1.52 -11.91 -10.58
C ALA A 109 0.09 -11.80 -10.00
N GLU A 110 -0.08 -12.02 -8.69
CA GLU A 110 -1.34 -11.88 -7.97
C GLU A 110 -1.59 -10.45 -7.48
N PHE A 111 -0.58 -9.58 -7.55
CA PHE A 111 -0.62 -8.22 -6.99
C PHE A 111 -0.94 -7.15 -8.04
N THR A 112 -1.49 -6.02 -7.59
CA THR A 112 -1.72 -4.83 -8.41
C THR A 112 -0.41 -4.41 -9.09
N PRO A 113 -0.42 -4.11 -10.40
CA PRO A 113 0.80 -3.79 -11.15
C PRO A 113 1.58 -2.58 -10.61
N ASP A 114 0.88 -1.55 -10.14
CA ASP A 114 1.44 -0.36 -9.52
C ASP A 114 1.87 -0.62 -8.07
N GLY A 115 1.08 -1.36 -7.30
CA GLY A 115 1.40 -1.74 -5.92
C GLY A 115 2.67 -2.58 -5.84
N ILE A 116 2.81 -3.62 -6.66
CA ILE A 116 4.03 -4.44 -6.68
C ILE A 116 5.26 -3.65 -7.15
N PHE A 117 5.09 -2.73 -8.12
CA PHE A 117 6.17 -1.83 -8.54
C PHE A 117 6.61 -0.91 -7.39
N ALA A 118 5.66 -0.32 -6.66
CA ALA A 118 5.94 0.53 -5.52
C ALA A 118 6.62 -0.24 -4.38
N PHE A 119 6.22 -1.49 -4.14
CA PHE A 119 6.83 -2.36 -3.15
C PHE A 119 8.26 -2.79 -3.52
N GLU A 120 8.50 -3.22 -4.77
CA GLU A 120 9.86 -3.51 -5.27
C GLU A 120 10.77 -2.28 -5.11
N LYS A 121 10.27 -1.08 -5.44
CA LYS A 121 11.01 0.18 -5.24
C LYS A 121 11.26 0.49 -3.76
N TYR A 122 10.28 0.25 -2.90
CA TYR A 122 10.43 0.38 -1.45
C TYR A 122 11.56 -0.49 -0.92
N LEU A 123 11.62 -1.78 -1.30
CA LEU A 123 12.68 -2.69 -0.87
C LEU A 123 14.08 -2.18 -1.26
N THR A 124 14.25 -1.58 -2.45
CA THR A 124 15.55 -0.98 -2.83
C THR A 124 16.01 0.16 -1.92
N ILE A 125 15.08 0.82 -1.22
CA ILE A 125 15.36 1.95 -0.34
C ILE A 125 15.67 1.44 1.07
N VAL A 126 14.94 0.44 1.56
CA VAL A 126 15.09 -0.05 2.94
C VAL A 126 16.13 -1.15 3.09
N ASP A 127 16.36 -1.98 2.06
CA ASP A 127 17.43 -2.98 2.07
C ASP A 127 18.80 -2.37 1.71
N GLY A 128 18.79 -1.17 1.11
CA GLY A 128 20.00 -0.41 0.76
C GLY A 128 20.48 0.56 1.84
N ALA A 129 19.82 0.62 3.00
CA ALA A 129 20.08 1.55 4.10
C ALA A 129 20.98 0.97 5.20
#